data_AF-A0A8T4Q704-F1
#
_entry.id   AF-A0A8T4Q704-F1
#
_cell.length_a   1.000
_cell.length_b   1.000
_cell.length_c   1.000
_cell.angle_alpha   90.00
_cell.angle_beta   90.00
_cell.angle_gamma   90.00
#
_symmetry.space_group_name_H-M   'P 1'
#
loop_
_entity.id
_entity.type
_entity.pdbx_description
1 polymer ?
#
loop_
_entity_poly.entity_id
_entity_poly.type
_entity_poly.pdbx_seq_one_letter_code
_entity_poly.pdbx_strand_id
1 'polypeptide(L)'
;MVEESPIQKLEKALIGSANGMTIQQIIDISGLARGTVKTYLEELKRMGRVHEQEYGSNTKVFFLNGKGEFQQNVQMHSGVLFIDVLTDPWKQPFIRVKYRNKQKDVGAIFLNAEDSVDKLINALQKAKPQLKRYKELISKLDAATESG
;
A
#
# COMPACT_ATOMS: atom_id res chain seq x y z
N MET A 1 22.31 -23.06 1.58
CA MET A 1 21.87 -21.65 1.46
C MET A 1 21.04 -21.56 0.20
N VAL A 2 19.79 -21.08 0.27
CA VAL A 2 18.95 -20.92 -0.93
C VAL A 2 19.41 -19.64 -1.62
N GLU A 3 19.78 -19.73 -2.90
CA GLU A 3 20.22 -18.57 -3.68
C GLU A 3 19.05 -17.60 -3.88
N GLU A 4 19.23 -16.33 -3.52
CA GLU A 4 18.21 -15.29 -3.72
C GLU A 4 17.97 -15.10 -5.22
N SER A 5 16.70 -15.14 -5.64
CA SER A 5 16.31 -14.88 -7.03
C SER A 5 16.59 -13.42 -7.44
N PRO A 6 16.72 -13.11 -8.75
CA PRO A 6 16.92 -11.75 -9.22
C PRO A 6 15.85 -10.76 -8.71
N ILE A 7 14.59 -11.19 -8.64
CA ILE A 7 13.49 -10.38 -8.10
C ILE A 7 13.73 -10.08 -6.61
N GLN A 8 14.10 -11.08 -5.80
CA GLN A 8 14.36 -10.87 -4.37
C GLN A 8 15.51 -9.90 -4.13
N LYS A 9 16.58 -9.99 -4.93
CA LYS A 9 17.71 -9.05 -4.87
C LYS A 9 17.31 -7.61 -5.23
N LEU A 10 16.45 -7.45 -6.25
CA LEU A 10 15.90 -6.16 -6.65
C LEU A 10 14.98 -5.54 -5.59
N GLU A 11 14.05 -6.32 -5.06
CA GLU A 11 13.16 -5.85 -4.01
C GLU A 11 13.92 -5.44 -2.76
N LYS A 12 14.90 -6.25 -2.33
CA LYS A 12 15.77 -5.94 -1.19
C LYS A 12 16.55 -4.64 -1.40
N ALA A 13 17.04 -4.38 -2.61
CA ALA A 13 17.66 -3.11 -2.95
C ALA A 13 16.66 -1.95 -2.77
N LEU A 14 15.45 -2.08 -3.33
CA LEU A 14 14.44 -1.02 -3.29
C LEU A 14 13.80 -0.81 -1.90
N ILE A 15 13.71 -1.83 -1.04
CA ILE A 15 13.24 -1.73 0.35
C ILE A 15 14.07 -0.71 1.15
N GLY A 16 15.37 -0.61 0.84
CA GLY A 16 16.32 0.22 1.57
C GLY A 16 16.25 1.73 1.27
N SER A 17 15.51 2.18 0.26
CA SER A 17 15.48 3.60 -0.13
C SER A 17 14.10 4.24 -0.07
N ALA A 18 13.91 5.10 0.93
CA ALA A 18 12.72 5.96 1.03
C ALA A 18 12.62 6.99 -0.10
N ASN A 19 13.75 7.32 -0.77
CA ASN A 19 13.82 8.30 -1.85
C ASN A 19 13.84 7.65 -3.25
N GLY A 20 13.61 6.33 -3.33
CA GLY A 20 13.77 5.56 -4.55
C GLY A 20 15.23 5.41 -5.00
N MET A 21 15.46 4.69 -6.08
CA MET A 21 16.80 4.41 -6.60
C MET A 21 16.88 4.50 -8.12
N THR A 22 18.00 4.97 -8.65
CA THR A 22 18.33 4.86 -10.07
C THR A 22 18.74 3.43 -10.44
N ILE A 23 18.72 3.09 -11.73
CA ILE A 23 19.21 1.79 -12.22
C ILE A 23 20.64 1.48 -11.74
N GLN A 24 21.53 2.48 -11.73
CA GLN A 24 22.90 2.25 -11.32
C GLN A 24 23.00 1.89 -9.83
N GLN A 25 22.31 2.60 -8.96
CA GLN A 25 22.26 2.28 -7.53
C GLN A 25 21.69 0.88 -7.27
N ILE A 26 20.68 0.49 -8.04
CA ILE A 26 20.08 -0.84 -7.96
C ILE A 26 21.09 -1.92 -8.39
N ILE A 27 21.86 -1.70 -9.46
CA ILE A 27 22.93 -2.60 -9.90
C ILE A 27 23.97 -2.76 -8.80
N ASP A 28 24.44 -1.65 -8.23
CA ASP A 28 25.51 -1.63 -7.23
C ASP A 28 25.11 -2.41 -5.96
N ILE A 29 23.83 -2.34 -5.56
CA ILE A 29 23.32 -3.03 -4.36
C ILE A 29 22.92 -4.48 -4.64
N SER A 30 22.26 -4.75 -5.77
CA SER A 30 21.75 -6.08 -6.09
C SER A 30 22.82 -7.01 -6.67
N GLY A 31 23.93 -6.47 -7.18
CA GLY A 31 24.98 -7.21 -7.89
C GLY A 31 24.52 -7.81 -9.23
N LEU A 32 23.35 -7.40 -9.74
CA LEU A 32 22.78 -7.92 -10.97
C LEU A 32 23.28 -7.15 -12.19
N ALA A 33 23.39 -7.83 -13.33
CA ALA A 33 23.71 -7.18 -14.59
C ALA A 33 22.64 -6.15 -15.00
N ARG A 34 23.04 -5.07 -15.67
CA ARG A 34 22.13 -3.98 -16.10
C ARG A 34 20.93 -4.48 -16.91
N GLY A 35 21.15 -5.43 -17.83
CA GLY A 35 20.07 -6.03 -18.62
C GLY A 35 19.03 -6.73 -17.74
N THR A 36 19.50 -7.55 -16.80
CA THR A 36 18.69 -8.24 -15.80
C THR A 36 17.89 -7.25 -14.95
N VAL A 37 18.53 -6.20 -14.42
CA VAL A 37 17.85 -5.15 -13.65
C VAL A 37 16.73 -4.50 -14.45
N LYS A 38 16.99 -4.11 -15.70
CA LYS A 38 15.96 -3.50 -16.58
C LYS A 38 14.78 -4.44 -16.81
N THR A 39 15.04 -5.69 -17.21
CA THR A 39 13.99 -6.67 -17.49
C THR A 39 13.08 -6.89 -16.29
N TYR A 40 13.67 -7.12 -15.11
CA TYR A 40 12.88 -7.39 -13.92
C TYR A 40 12.24 -6.14 -13.32
N LEU A 41 12.83 -4.95 -13.45
CA LEU A 41 12.14 -3.71 -13.08
C LEU A 41 10.90 -3.48 -13.93
N GLU A 42 10.95 -3.77 -15.24
CA GLU A 42 9.76 -3.68 -16.10
C GLU A 42 8.70 -4.72 -15.75
N GLU A 43 9.10 -5.96 -15.40
CA GLU A 43 8.17 -6.98 -14.90
C GLU A 43 7.52 -6.52 -13.58
N LEU A 44 8.31 -6.01 -12.64
CA LEU A 44 7.84 -5.50 -11.35
C LEU A 44 6.94 -4.26 -11.50
N LYS A 45 7.23 -3.39 -12.46
CA LYS A 45 6.36 -2.26 -12.83
C LYS A 45 5.04 -2.75 -13.38
N ARG A 46 5.04 -3.71 -14.31
CA ARG A 46 3.81 -4.31 -14.86
C ARG A 46 2.95 -4.99 -13.80
N MET A 47 3.56 -5.52 -12.73
CA MET A 47 2.86 -6.11 -11.59
C MET A 47 2.49 -5.09 -10.51
N GLY A 48 2.78 -3.80 -10.72
CA GLY A 48 2.49 -2.74 -9.76
C GLY A 48 3.36 -2.70 -8.51
N ARG A 49 4.41 -3.53 -8.43
CA ARG A 49 5.33 -3.59 -7.28
C ARG A 49 6.35 -2.47 -7.27
N VAL A 50 6.67 -1.93 -8.45
CA VAL A 50 7.64 -0.85 -8.62
C VAL A 50 6.99 0.30 -9.35
N HIS A 51 7.22 1.51 -8.85
CA HIS A 51 6.82 2.75 -9.50
C HIS A 51 8.04 3.49 -10.01
N GLU A 52 7.94 4.06 -11.21
CA GLU A 52 8.99 4.89 -11.81
C GLU A 52 8.55 6.36 -11.76
N GLN A 53 9.43 7.24 -11.29
CA GLN A 53 9.27 8.69 -11.43
C GLN A 53 10.43 9.28 -12.21
N GLU A 54 10.12 10.24 -13.06
CA GLU A 54 11.09 11.01 -13.83
C GLU A 54 11.39 12.34 -13.11
N TYR A 55 12.66 12.57 -12.82
CA TYR A 55 13.18 13.83 -12.28
C TYR A 55 14.00 14.54 -13.34
N GLY A 56 13.54 15.73 -13.74
CA GLY A 56 14.13 16.49 -14.82
C GLY A 56 14.01 15.76 -16.16
N SER A 57 14.95 15.99 -17.07
CA SER A 57 14.87 15.51 -18.45
C SER A 57 15.40 14.08 -18.68
N ASN A 58 16.13 13.47 -17.74
CA ASN A 58 16.78 12.17 -17.99
C ASN A 58 17.00 11.27 -16.76
N THR A 59 16.54 11.65 -15.57
CA THR A 59 16.76 10.82 -14.37
C THR A 59 15.50 10.03 -14.04
N LYS A 60 15.57 8.70 -14.16
CA LYS A 60 14.51 7.78 -13.75
C LYS A 60 14.85 7.17 -12.40
N VAL A 61 13.91 7.28 -11.46
CA VAL A 61 14.04 6.77 -10.10
C VAL A 61 12.91 5.78 -9.83
N PHE A 62 13.26 4.63 -9.28
CA PHE A 62 12.38 3.50 -9.03
C PHE A 62 12.11 3.37 -7.54
N PHE A 63 10.84 3.19 -7.18
CA PHE A 63 10.36 3.08 -5.80
C PHE A 63 9.69 1.72 -5.62
N LEU A 64 9.93 1.06 -4.50
CA LEU A 64 9.10 -0.07 -4.09
C LEU A 64 7.73 0.47 -3.67
N ASN A 65 6.66 0.07 -4.36
CA ASN A 65 5.31 0.61 -4.20
C ASN A 65 5.28 2.13 -4.07
N GLY A 66 5.33 2.83 -5.20
CA GLY A 66 5.20 4.28 -5.20
C GLY A 66 3.87 4.73 -4.58
N LYS A 67 3.86 5.95 -4.02
CA LYS A 67 2.60 6.69 -3.85
C LYS A 67 1.95 6.83 -5.23
N GLY A 68 0.87 6.11 -5.51
CA GLY A 68 0.26 6.15 -6.85
C GLY A 68 -0.53 4.91 -7.22
N GLU A 69 -0.35 4.42 -8.46
CA GLU A 69 -1.18 3.48 -9.20
C GLU A 69 -1.76 2.29 -8.41
N PHE A 70 -0.99 1.75 -7.46
CA PHE A 70 -1.37 0.58 -6.65
C PHE A 70 -1.41 0.85 -5.13
N GLN A 71 -1.37 2.13 -4.73
CA GLN A 71 -1.52 2.55 -3.34
C GLN A 71 -2.48 3.74 -3.23
N GLN A 72 -3.57 3.54 -2.49
CA GLN A 72 -4.50 4.61 -2.13
C GLN A 72 -4.42 4.92 -0.63
N ASN A 73 -4.42 6.21 -0.30
CA ASN A 73 -4.48 6.67 1.08
C ASN A 73 -5.87 7.22 1.37
N VAL A 74 -6.50 6.76 2.45
CA VAL A 74 -7.79 7.26 2.91
C VAL A 74 -7.61 7.90 4.28
N GLN A 75 -7.89 9.20 4.37
CA GLN A 75 -7.83 9.93 5.62
C GLN A 75 -8.97 9.49 6.54
N MET A 76 -8.60 9.05 7.75
CA MET A 76 -9.53 8.68 8.82
C MET A 76 -9.53 9.78 9.88
N HIS A 77 -10.58 9.83 10.70
CA HIS A 77 -10.64 10.75 11.84
C HIS A 77 -9.40 10.67 12.76
N SER A 78 -8.84 9.47 12.94
CA SER A 78 -7.76 9.19 13.89
C SER A 78 -6.40 8.85 13.23
N GLY A 79 -6.29 8.92 11.90
CA GLY A 79 -5.06 8.49 11.21
C GLY A 79 -5.27 8.28 9.71
N VAL A 80 -4.47 7.39 9.11
CA VAL A 80 -4.51 7.10 7.67
C VAL A 80 -4.64 5.60 7.45
N LEU A 81 -5.55 5.21 6.54
CA LEU A 81 -5.54 3.88 5.94
C LEU A 81 -4.72 3.91 4.65
N PHE A 82 -3.77 2.99 4.54
CA PHE A 82 -3.03 2.68 3.32
C PHE A 82 -3.67 1.44 2.72
N ILE A 83 -4.15 1.56 1.49
CA ILE A 83 -4.73 0.47 0.71
C ILE A 83 -3.74 0.17 -0.41
N ASP A 84 -2.96 -0.89 -0.25
CA ASP A 84 -1.90 -1.27 -1.17
C ASP A 84 -2.33 -2.53 -1.95
N VAL A 85 -2.18 -2.55 -3.27
CA VAL A 85 -2.27 -3.76 -4.08
C VAL A 85 -0.86 -4.30 -4.26
N LEU A 86 -0.64 -5.52 -3.79
CA LEU A 86 0.67 -6.17 -3.69
C LEU A 86 0.59 -7.55 -4.32
N THR A 87 1.75 -8.20 -4.48
CA THR A 87 1.85 -9.63 -4.77
C THR A 87 2.69 -10.30 -3.68
N ASP A 88 2.38 -11.55 -3.36
CA ASP A 88 3.17 -12.32 -2.40
C ASP A 88 4.40 -12.97 -3.07
N PRO A 89 5.27 -13.68 -2.32
CA PRO A 89 6.42 -14.38 -2.90
C PRO A 89 6.06 -15.48 -3.92
N TRP A 90 4.81 -15.95 -3.95
CA TRP A 90 4.29 -16.94 -4.89
C TRP A 90 3.52 -16.31 -6.06
N LYS A 91 3.70 -15.01 -6.27
CA LYS A 91 3.07 -14.21 -7.33
C LYS A 91 1.53 -14.13 -7.22
N GLN A 92 0.96 -14.36 -6.05
CA GLN A 92 -0.48 -14.17 -5.83
C GLN A 92 -0.78 -12.72 -5.46
N PRO A 93 -1.67 -12.03 -6.19
CA PRO A 93 -2.05 -10.66 -5.86
C PRO A 93 -2.90 -10.62 -4.58
N PHE A 94 -2.72 -9.58 -3.78
CA PHE A 94 -3.52 -9.31 -2.60
C PHE A 94 -3.59 -7.81 -2.30
N ILE A 95 -4.66 -7.39 -1.61
CA ILE A 95 -4.82 -6.04 -1.09
C ILE A 95 -4.41 -6.03 0.38
N ARG A 96 -3.48 -5.16 0.75
CA ARG A 96 -3.16 -4.85 2.15
C ARG A 96 -3.89 -3.58 2.55
N VAL A 97 -4.71 -3.66 3.60
CA VAL A 97 -5.28 -2.47 4.26
C VAL A 97 -4.57 -2.28 5.59
N LYS A 98 -3.71 -1.27 5.66
CA LYS A 98 -2.87 -0.98 6.83
C LYS A 98 -3.32 0.32 7.49
N TYR A 99 -3.49 0.30 8.80
CA TYR A 99 -3.81 1.49 9.58
C TYR A 99 -2.58 2.03 10.33
N ARG A 100 -2.35 3.34 10.18
CA ARG A 100 -1.38 4.11 10.94
C ARG A 100 -2.11 5.24 11.68
N ASN A 101 -1.96 5.28 13.00
CA ASN A 101 -2.41 6.42 13.79
C ASN A 101 -1.31 7.50 13.84
N LYS A 102 -1.53 8.61 14.56
CA LYS A 102 -0.54 9.70 14.65
C LYS A 102 0.84 9.29 15.19
N GLN A 103 0.94 8.18 15.90
CA GLN A 103 2.12 7.78 16.67
C GLN A 103 2.81 6.54 16.10
N LYS A 104 2.05 5.58 15.54
CA LYS A 104 2.60 4.30 15.07
C LYS A 104 1.66 3.54 14.12
N ASP A 105 2.23 2.53 13.48
CA ASP A 105 1.49 1.49 12.79
C ASP A 105 0.71 0.64 13.80
N VAL A 106 -0.58 0.43 13.54
CA VAL A 106 -1.49 -0.27 14.48
C VAL A 106 -1.77 -1.70 14.01
N GLY A 107 -1.88 -1.92 12.69
CA GLY A 107 -2.13 -3.24 12.14
C GLY A 107 -2.40 -3.22 10.64
N ALA A 108 -2.46 -4.41 10.06
CA ALA A 108 -2.81 -4.61 8.65
C ALA A 108 -3.68 -5.85 8.48
N ILE A 109 -4.62 -5.79 7.54
CA ILE A 109 -5.35 -6.94 7.03
C ILE A 109 -4.95 -7.18 5.58
N PHE A 110 -5.08 -8.44 5.15
CA PHE A 110 -4.71 -8.89 3.81
C PHE A 110 -5.92 -9.54 3.15
N LEU A 111 -6.27 -9.11 1.94
CA LEU A 111 -7.40 -9.59 1.15
C LEU A 111 -6.82 -10.20 -0.12
N ASN A 112 -6.83 -11.52 -0.22
CA ASN A 112 -6.21 -12.29 -1.31
C ASN A 112 -7.22 -12.93 -2.26
N ALA A 113 -8.51 -12.65 -2.09
CA ALA A 113 -9.60 -13.13 -2.93
C ALA A 113 -10.59 -11.99 -3.18
N GLU A 114 -11.10 -11.88 -4.40
CA GLU A 114 -12.09 -10.86 -4.79
C GLU A 114 -13.32 -10.90 -3.86
N ASP A 115 -13.84 -12.08 -3.56
CA ASP A 115 -14.96 -12.28 -2.62
C ASP A 115 -14.73 -11.66 -1.24
N SER A 116 -13.49 -11.64 -0.75
CA SER A 116 -13.15 -11.04 0.55
C SER A 116 -13.21 -9.51 0.49
N VAL A 117 -12.88 -8.93 -0.65
CA VAL A 117 -13.01 -7.49 -0.92
C VAL A 117 -14.48 -7.11 -0.93
N ASP A 118 -15.30 -7.85 -1.67
CA ASP A 118 -16.75 -7.59 -1.75
C ASP A 118 -17.44 -7.74 -0.40
N LYS A 119 -17.09 -8.76 0.38
CA LYS A 119 -17.60 -8.94 1.75
C LYS A 119 -17.28 -7.72 2.63
N LEU A 120 -16.05 -7.20 2.55
CA LEU A 120 -15.65 -6.02 3.32
C LEU A 120 -16.41 -4.77 2.87
N ILE A 121 -16.51 -4.52 1.56
CA ILE A 121 -17.26 -3.39 1.00
C ILE A 121 -18.73 -3.45 1.45
N ASN A 122 -19.36 -4.60 1.31
CA ASN A 122 -20.75 -4.82 1.71
C ASN A 122 -20.95 -4.61 3.21
N ALA A 123 -20.03 -5.08 4.06
CA ALA A 123 -20.09 -4.86 5.50
C ALA A 123 -20.01 -3.36 5.85
N LEU A 124 -19.09 -2.62 5.23
CA LEU A 124 -18.94 -1.17 5.43
C LEU A 124 -20.18 -0.39 4.96
N GLN A 125 -20.75 -0.76 3.81
CA GLN A 125 -21.98 -0.16 3.30
C GLN A 125 -23.16 -0.36 4.25
N LYS A 126 -23.30 -1.56 4.83
CA LYS A 126 -24.35 -1.87 5.83
C LYS A 126 -24.16 -1.12 7.14
N ALA A 127 -22.92 -0.87 7.56
CA ALA A 127 -22.62 -0.11 8.79
C ALA A 127 -22.85 1.41 8.63
N LYS A 128 -22.63 1.96 7.44
CA LYS A 128 -22.77 3.41 7.16
C LYS A 128 -24.08 4.05 7.66
N PRO A 129 -25.29 3.51 7.41
CA PRO A 129 -26.52 4.12 7.92
C PRO A 129 -26.64 4.07 9.45
N GLN A 130 -26.02 3.10 10.11
CA GLN A 130 -26.04 3.00 11.56
C GLN A 130 -25.31 4.17 12.22
N LEU A 131 -24.23 4.67 11.61
CA LEU A 131 -23.52 5.87 12.08
C LEU A 131 -24.43 7.10 12.15
N LYS A 132 -25.31 7.28 11.15
CA LYS A 132 -26.28 8.39 11.14
C LYS A 132 -27.28 8.24 12.29
N ARG A 133 -27.82 7.02 12.46
CA ARG A 133 -28.76 6.72 13.55
C ARG A 133 -28.15 6.95 14.93
N TYR A 134 -26.89 6.55 15.15
CA TYR A 134 -26.21 6.81 16.41
C TYR A 134 -26.06 8.30 16.69
N LYS A 135 -25.69 9.11 15.69
CA LYS A 135 -25.59 10.57 15.87
C LYS A 135 -26.94 11.19 16.28
N GLU A 136 -28.02 10.78 15.63
CA GLU A 136 -29.37 11.26 15.96
C GLU A 136 -29.81 10.87 17.37
N LEU A 137 -29.48 9.64 17.82
CA LEU A 137 -29.79 9.18 19.17
C LEU A 137 -28.99 9.94 20.23
N ILE A 138 -27.70 10.15 20.00
CA ILE A 138 -26.83 10.90 20.92
C ILE A 138 -27.35 12.34 21.08
N SER A 139 -27.64 13.04 19.97
CA SER A 139 -28.17 14.41 20.04
C SER A 139 -29.51 14.52 20.79
N LYS A 140 -30.38 13.50 20.70
CA LYS A 140 -31.63 13.47 21.47
C LYS A 140 -31.41 13.27 22.97
N LEU A 141 -30.41 12.45 23.33
CA LEU A 141 -30.04 12.24 24.73
C LEU A 141 -29.47 13.53 25.34
N ASP A 142 -28.56 14.20 24.62
CA ASP A 142 -27.94 15.45 25.07
C ASP A 142 -28.98 16.55 25.32
N ALA A 143 -29.94 16.71 24.39
CA ALA A 143 -31.04 17.68 24.53
C ALA A 143 -31.98 17.38 25.72
N ALA A 144 -32.16 16.11 26.07
CA ALA A 144 -32.99 15.72 27.22
C ALA A 144 -32.29 16.03 28.56
N THR A 145 -30.96 16.00 28.60
CA THR A 145 -30.16 16.35 29.79
C THR A 145 -29.98 17.85 30.01
N GLU A 146 -30.07 18.69 28.97
CA GLU A 146 -30.01 20.16 29.11
C GLU A 146 -31.35 20.79 29.54
N SER A 147 -32.44 20.02 29.47
CA SER A 147 -33.81 20.47 29.74
C SER A 147 -34.33 20.09 31.14
N GLY A 148 -33.50 19.50 32.00
CA GLY A 148 -33.84 19.05 33.36
C GLY A 148 -32.86 19.56 34.39
#